data_AF-A0A974PS38-F1
#
_entry.id   AF-A0A974PS38-F1
#
_cell.length_a   1.000
_cell.length_b   1.000
_cell.length_c   1.000
_cell.angle_alpha   90.00
_cell.angle_beta   90.00
_cell.angle_gamma   90.00
#
_symmetry.space_group_name_H-M   'P 1'
#
loop_
_entity.id
_entity.type
_entity.pdbx_description
1 polymer ?
#
loop_
_entity_poly.entity_id
_entity_poly.type
_entity_poly.pdbx_seq_one_letter_code
_entity_poly.pdbx_strand_id
1 'polypeptide(L)'
;MTSETTRDACLRAYLELLAERPDARIALTDVAAHCAVSLAEMRASFASTGDLLAAFFRATDRHVLAEGGRMRRISPARGRRSACSRC
;
A
#
# COMPACT_ATOMS: atom_id res chain seq x y z
N MET A 1 5.64 -16.63 2.28
CA MET A 1 4.57 -16.31 3.25
C MET A 1 5.02 -15.13 4.06
N THR A 2 4.57 -13.92 3.73
CA THR A 2 4.88 -12.74 4.54
C THR A 2 4.16 -12.89 5.86
N SER A 3 4.91 -13.07 6.95
CA SER A 3 4.36 -13.10 8.30
C SER A 3 3.50 -11.85 8.47
N GLU A 4 2.19 -12.04 8.53
CA GLU A 4 1.27 -10.93 8.64
C GLU A 4 1.53 -10.26 9.98
N THR A 5 1.96 -9.00 9.94
CA THR A 5 2.21 -8.28 11.17
C THR A 5 0.87 -7.94 11.82
N THR A 6 0.82 -7.82 13.14
CA THR A 6 -0.38 -7.33 13.86
C THR A 6 -0.91 -6.03 13.25
N ARG A 7 0.00 -5.20 12.71
CA ARG A 7 -0.30 -3.98 11.96
C ARG A 7 -1.13 -4.26 10.69
N ASP A 8 -0.74 -5.25 9.89
CA ASP A 8 -1.44 -5.61 8.65
C ASP A 8 -2.83 -6.21 8.95
N ALA A 9 -2.94 -7.02 10.00
CA ALA A 9 -4.23 -7.57 10.44
C ALA A 9 -5.21 -6.47 10.87
N CYS A 10 -4.75 -5.48 11.65
CA CYS A 10 -5.56 -4.32 12.02
C CYS A 10 -5.99 -3.51 10.80
N LEU A 11 -5.11 -3.37 9.81
CA LEU A 11 -5.37 -2.61 8.60
C LEU A 11 -6.40 -3.31 7.71
N ARG A 12 -6.34 -4.64 7.61
CA ARG A 12 -7.38 -5.44 6.93
C ARG A 12 -8.73 -5.32 7.62
N ALA A 13 -8.76 -5.49 8.94
CA ALA A 13 -9.98 -5.34 9.74
C ALA A 13 -10.65 -3.97 9.51
N TYR A 14 -9.85 -2.90 9.45
CA TYR A 14 -10.35 -1.56 9.15
C TYR A 14 -10.95 -1.47 7.73
N LEU A 15 -10.31 -2.07 6.73
CA LEU A 15 -10.82 -2.09 5.35
C LEU A 15 -12.11 -2.91 5.21
N GLU A 16 -12.24 -4.01 5.95
CA GLU A 16 -13.48 -4.80 6.01
C GLU A 16 -14.63 -3.98 6.60
N LEU A 17 -14.39 -3.27 7.72
CA LEU A 17 -15.38 -2.37 8.31
C LEU A 17 -15.74 -1.21 7.37
N LEU A 18 -14.78 -0.68 6.62
CA LEU A 18 -15.01 0.35 5.61
C LEU A 18 -15.91 -0.11 4.45
N ALA A 19 -15.90 -1.41 4.13
CA ALA A 19 -16.78 -1.97 3.11
C ALA A 19 -18.25 -1.98 3.57
N GLU A 20 -18.49 -2.04 4.88
CA GLU A 20 -19.83 -2.08 5.46
C GLU A 20 -20.38 -0.70 5.82
N ARG A 21 -19.52 0.22 6.29
CA ARG A 21 -19.95 1.50 6.84
C ARG A 21 -18.95 2.63 6.56
N PRO A 22 -19.41 3.89 6.50
CA PRO A 22 -18.53 5.04 6.28
C PRO A 22 -17.52 5.22 7.41
N ASP A 23 -16.36 5.79 7.08
CA ASP A 23 -15.22 5.99 7.98
C ASP A 23 -15.57 6.75 9.26
N ALA A 24 -16.44 7.76 9.16
CA ALA A 24 -16.89 8.57 10.30
C ALA A 24 -17.63 7.76 11.37
N ARG A 25 -18.07 6.53 11.06
CA ARG A 25 -18.73 5.60 11.98
C ARG A 25 -17.83 4.47 12.47
N ILE A 26 -16.54 4.48 12.13
CA ILE A 26 -15.59 3.45 12.52
C ILE A 26 -14.64 4.03 13.58
N ALA A 27 -14.82 3.58 14.81
CA ALA A 27 -13.92 3.91 15.90
C ALA A 27 -12.73 2.94 15.94
N LEU A 28 -11.62 3.41 16.54
CA LEU A 28 -10.45 2.56 16.76
C LEU A 28 -10.79 1.31 17.60
N THR A 29 -11.74 1.45 18.53
CA THR A 29 -12.28 0.35 19.33
C THR A 29 -12.92 -0.74 18.49
N ASP A 30 -13.63 -0.38 17.42
CA ASP A 30 -14.32 -1.33 16.54
C ASP A 30 -13.30 -2.16 15.77
N VAL A 31 -12.26 -1.51 15.27
CA VAL A 31 -11.15 -2.18 14.60
C VAL A 31 -10.41 -3.11 15.55
N ALA A 32 -10.09 -2.66 16.78
CA ALA A 32 -9.44 -3.47 17.79
C ALA A 32 -10.25 -4.72 18.15
N ALA A 33 -11.57 -4.56 18.30
CA ALA A 33 -12.48 -5.67 18.55
C ALA A 33 -12.51 -6.66 17.39
N HIS A 34 -12.50 -6.16 16.14
CA HIS A 34 -12.54 -7.00 14.94
C HIS A 34 -11.24 -7.78 14.71
N CYS A 35 -10.07 -7.21 15.01
CA CYS A 35 -8.79 -7.92 14.92
C CYS A 35 -8.38 -8.64 16.22
N ALA A 36 -9.25 -8.67 17.23
CA ALA A 36 -9.05 -9.34 18.52
C ALA A 36 -7.75 -8.92 19.25
N VAL A 37 -7.37 -7.65 19.18
CA VAL A 37 -6.23 -7.08 19.92
C VAL A 37 -6.72 -6.09 20.98
N SER A 38 -5.91 -5.85 22.00
CA SER A 38 -6.24 -4.81 22.97
C SER A 38 -6.14 -3.42 22.34
N LEU A 39 -6.97 -2.49 22.80
CA LEU A 39 -6.87 -1.08 22.39
C LEU A 39 -5.47 -0.50 22.70
N ALA A 40 -4.82 -0.96 23.77
CA ALA A 40 -3.48 -0.54 24.14
C ALA A 40 -2.44 -0.95 23.09
N GLU A 41 -2.46 -2.21 22.64
CA GLU A 41 -1.60 -2.70 21.57
C GLU A 41 -1.89 -2.01 20.24
N MET A 42 -3.16 -1.77 19.93
CA MET A 42 -3.55 -1.04 18.73
C MET A 42 -3.02 0.40 18.77
N ARG A 43 -3.13 1.09 19.92
CA ARG A 43 -2.64 2.45 20.12
C ARG A 43 -1.12 2.57 20.10
N ALA A 44 -0.39 1.50 20.42
CA ALA A 44 1.06 1.47 20.21
C ALA A 44 1.42 1.50 18.71
N SER A 45 0.52 1.06 17.84
CA SER A 45 0.74 0.98 16.38
C SER A 45 0.11 2.14 15.60
N PHE A 46 -1.03 2.67 16.05
CA PHE A 46 -1.82 3.71 15.40
C PHE A 46 -2.47 4.64 16.43
N ALA A 47 -2.23 5.95 16.34
CA ALA A 47 -2.79 6.90 17.31
C ALA A 47 -4.24 7.29 16.98
N SER A 48 -4.65 7.15 15.71
CA SER A 48 -5.96 7.56 15.22
C SER A 48 -6.43 6.74 14.00
N THR A 49 -7.73 6.85 13.65
CA THR A 49 -8.28 6.27 12.41
C THR A 49 -7.62 6.89 11.17
N GLY A 50 -7.22 8.17 11.25
CA GLY A 50 -6.45 8.83 10.21
C GLY A 50 -5.07 8.20 9.97
N ASP A 51 -4.40 7.71 11.01
CA ASP A 51 -3.12 6.99 10.85
C ASP A 51 -3.28 5.66 10.12
N LEU A 52 -4.39 4.96 10.35
CA LEU A 52 -4.72 3.73 9.62
C LEU A 52 -4.88 4.01 8.12
N LEU A 53 -5.68 5.03 7.79
CA LEU A 53 -5.92 5.45 6.41
C LEU A 53 -4.62 5.93 5.73
N ALA A 54 -3.82 6.74 6.44
CA ALA A 54 -2.53 7.22 5.95
C ALA A 54 -1.54 6.07 5.73
N ALA A 55 -1.52 5.07 6.63
CA ALA A 55 -0.67 3.89 6.47
C ALA A 55 -1.08 3.07 5.23
N PHE A 56 -2.39 2.92 4.99
CA PHE A 56 -2.90 2.29 3.77
C PHE A 56 -2.44 3.05 2.52
N PHE A 57 -2.67 4.37 2.45
CA PHE A 57 -2.25 5.17 1.30
C PHE A 57 -0.75 5.07 1.03
N ARG A 58 0.11 5.12 2.06
CA ARG A 58 1.56 4.93 1.89
C ARG A 58 1.94 3.53 1.45
N ALA A 59 1.18 2.50 1.84
CA ALA A 59 1.41 1.13 1.38
C ALA A 59 1.04 0.99 -0.11
N THR A 60 -0.12 1.51 -0.50
CA THR A 60 -0.57 1.54 -1.90
C THR A 60 0.37 2.34 -2.78
N ASP A 61 0.75 3.55 -2.37
CA ASP A 61 1.69 4.40 -3.10
C ASP A 61 3.01 3.68 -3.35
N ARG A 62 3.61 3.08 -2.30
CA ARG A 62 4.82 2.27 -2.45
C ARG A 62 4.64 1.08 -3.39
N HIS A 63 3.49 0.41 -3.34
CA HIS A 63 3.20 -0.71 -4.22
C HIS A 63 3.11 -0.28 -5.68
N VAL A 64 2.32 0.78 -5.96
CA VAL A 64 2.17 1.37 -7.30
C VAL A 64 3.51 1.85 -7.85
N LEU A 65 4.30 2.55 -7.04
CA LEU A 65 5.62 3.05 -7.44
C LEU A 65 6.64 1.93 -7.63
N ALA A 66 6.57 0.85 -6.84
CA ALA A 66 7.42 -0.32 -7.04
C ALA A 66 7.11 -1.05 -8.35
N GLU A 67 5.84 -1.07 -8.78
CA GLU A 67 5.46 -1.61 -10.09
C GLU A 67 5.86 -0.69 -11.25
N GLY A 68 5.73 0.64 -11.08
CA GLY A 68 6.13 1.65 -12.07
C GLY A 68 7.64 1.83 -12.23
N GLY A 69 8.45 1.44 -11.23
CA GLY A 69 9.92 1.48 -11.28
C GLY A 69 10.54 0.51 -12.31
N ARG A 70 9.76 -0.38 -12.91
CA ARG A 70 10.14 -1.21 -14.06
C ARG A 70 9.93 -0.52 -15.40
N MET A 71 9.96 0.82 -15.45
CA MET A 71 10.16 1.56 -16.69
C MET A 71 11.46 1.06 -17.35
N ARG A 72 11.32 0.13 -18.29
CA ARG A 72 12.42 -0.39 -19.11
C ARG A 72 13.12 0.83 -19.68
N ARG A 73 14.36 1.06 -19.26
CA ARG A 73 15.24 2.07 -19.85
C ARG A 73 15.15 1.89 -21.36
N ILE A 74 14.49 2.80 -22.04
CA ILE A 74 14.35 2.73 -23.50
C ILE A 74 15.77 2.98 -23.99
N SER A 75 16.51 1.91 -24.32
CA SER A 75 17.80 2.05 -24.98
C SER A 75 17.55 2.85 -26.26
N PRO A 76 18.31 3.92 -26.53
CA PRO A 76 18.16 4.64 -27.78
C PRO A 76 18.37 3.62 -28.90
N ALA A 77 17.42 3.58 -29.84
CA ALA A 77 17.48 2.68 -30.98
C ALA A 77 18.86 2.83 -31.63
N ARG A 78 19.67 1.76 -31.58
CA ARG A 78 20.99 1.72 -32.19
C ARG A 78 20.78 1.93 -33.69
N GLY A 79 20.97 3.17 -34.13
CA GLY A 79 20.78 3.60 -35.52
C GLY A 79 21.58 2.69 -36.43
N ARG A 80 20.88 1.86 -37.21
CA ARG A 80 21.45 1.14 -38.34
C ARG A 80 21.78 2.19 -39.40
N ARG A 81 22.99 2.74 -39.37
CA ARG A 81 23.57 3.34 -40.57
C ARG A 81 24.03 2.18 -41.45
N SER A 82 23.10 1.73 -42.27
CA SER A 82 23.36 0.88 -43.43
C SER A 82 24.43 1.54 -44.29
N ALA A 83 25.36 0.73 -44.77
CA ALA A 83 26.35 1.11 -45.76
C ALA A 83 25.67 1.80 -46.96
N CYS A 84 26.15 3.00 -47.31
CA CYS A 84 25.96 3.54 -48.66
C CYS A 84 27.25 3.27 -49.44
N SER A 85 27.16 2.24 -50.28
CA SER A 85 28.09 1.96 -51.37
C SER A 85 27.95 3.05 -52.44
N ARG A 86 29.09 3.51 -53.00
CA ARG A 86 29.27 4.29 -54.25
C ARG A 86 28.83 5.76 -54.25
N CYS A 87 29.81 6.66 -54.36
CA CYS A 87 30.12 7.47 -55.55
C CYS A 87 31.46 8.18 -55.36
#